data_AF-A0A969U1Z1-F1
#
_entry.id   AF-A0A969U1Z1-F1
#
_cell.length_a   1.000
_cell.length_b   1.000
_cell.length_c   1.000
_cell.angle_alpha   90.00
_cell.angle_beta   90.00
_cell.angle_gamma   90.00
#
_symmetry.space_group_name_H-M   'P 1'
#
loop_
_entity.id
_entity.type
_entity.pdbx_description
1 polymer ?
#
loop_
_entity_poly.entity_id
_entity_poly.type
_entity_poly.pdbx_seq_one_letter_code
_entity_poly.pdbx_strand_id
1 'polypeptide(L)'
;GLIPMRPEDEELKEGIEEFKKLFDYLATLPSYQRIESGESTAELRRFSFEKPGGEGNVLFRPVGQIALANALGILAFRKQLSLKSIFEKLRRYDVDEGFSHMENSESAWYGILYDPNKKRMLVSGRELASKLIVYLVAGIEDDMDRAHLRQAVAQARTFEGKAISFNGRFVRPQEVGLPQVLS
;
A
#
# COMPACT_ATOMS: atom_id res chain seq x y z
N GLY A 1 -2.90 22.51 -30.06
CA GLY A 1 -2.39 22.94 -28.74
C GLY A 1 -0.91 23.20 -28.89
N LEU A 2 -0.41 24.28 -28.29
CA LEU A 2 1.03 24.57 -28.26
C LEU A 2 1.75 23.35 -27.69
N ILE A 3 2.76 22.85 -28.42
CA ILE A 3 3.63 21.79 -27.93
C ILE A 3 4.33 22.38 -26.68
N PRO A 4 4.22 21.75 -25.50
CA PRO A 4 4.89 22.25 -24.31
C PRO A 4 6.38 22.36 -24.61
N MET A 5 6.97 23.52 -24.31
CA MET A 5 8.41 23.71 -24.48
C MET A 5 9.15 22.71 -23.61
N ARG A 6 10.26 22.19 -24.15
CA ARG A 6 11.16 21.33 -23.38
C ARG A 6 11.65 22.11 -22.15
N PRO A 7 11.66 21.50 -20.94
CA PRO A 7 12.21 22.14 -19.76
C PRO A 7 13.70 22.48 -19.94
N GLU A 8 14.15 23.53 -19.28
CA GLU A 8 15.56 23.92 -19.26
C GLU A 8 16.41 22.91 -18.47
N ASP A 9 17.72 22.88 -18.72
CA ASP A 9 18.61 21.91 -18.08
C ASP A 9 18.61 22.01 -16.54
N GLU A 10 18.46 23.23 -15.99
CA GLU A 10 18.36 23.40 -14.52
C GLU A 10 17.02 22.87 -13.98
N GLU A 11 15.90 23.07 -14.68
CA GLU A 11 14.60 22.50 -14.29
C GLU A 11 14.62 20.96 -14.33
N LEU A 12 15.29 20.38 -15.32
CA LEU A 12 15.49 18.93 -15.40
C LEU A 12 16.31 18.41 -14.22
N LYS A 13 17.39 19.12 -13.87
CA LYS A 13 18.25 18.77 -12.75
C LYS A 13 17.51 18.87 -11.41
N GLU A 14 16.75 19.94 -11.19
CA GLU A 14 15.88 20.08 -10.01
C GLU A 14 14.86 18.96 -9.93
N GLY A 15 14.19 18.63 -11.05
CA GLY A 15 13.24 17.52 -11.13
C GLY A 15 13.87 16.16 -10.82
N ILE A 16 15.10 15.92 -11.31
CA ILE A 16 15.85 14.69 -11.00
C ILE A 16 16.22 14.62 -9.52
N GLU A 17 16.70 15.70 -8.92
CA GLU A 17 17.03 15.73 -7.49
C GLU A 17 15.79 15.53 -6.61
N GLU A 18 14.65 16.13 -6.96
CA GLU A 18 13.39 15.91 -6.25
C GLU A 18 12.90 14.46 -6.41
N PHE A 19 13.07 13.87 -7.59
CA PHE A 19 12.76 12.47 -7.83
C PHE A 19 13.69 11.53 -7.03
N LYS A 20 14.98 11.84 -6.90
CA LYS A 20 15.91 11.07 -6.05
C LYS A 20 15.50 11.08 -4.58
N LYS A 21 15.04 12.22 -4.06
CA LYS A 21 14.54 12.31 -2.67
C LYS A 21 13.44 11.28 -2.39
N LEU A 22 12.56 11.01 -3.36
CA LEU A 22 11.55 9.95 -3.21
C LEU A 22 12.21 8.58 -2.97
N PHE A 23 13.27 8.24 -3.71
CA PHE A 23 14.00 6.99 -3.50
C PHE A 23 14.75 6.97 -2.17
N ASP A 24 15.32 8.10 -1.75
CA ASP A 24 15.95 8.22 -0.44
C ASP A 24 14.94 7.93 0.68
N TYR A 25 13.72 8.47 0.57
CA TYR A 25 12.64 8.18 1.51
C TYR A 25 12.17 6.73 1.44
N LEU A 26 12.02 6.15 0.24
CA LEU A 26 11.70 4.73 0.08
C LEU A 26 12.75 3.85 0.77
N ALA A 27 14.03 4.16 0.64
CA ALA A 27 15.12 3.44 1.29
C ALA A 27 15.07 3.51 2.83
N THR A 28 14.29 4.43 3.41
CA THR A 28 14.07 4.48 4.87
C THR A 28 13.06 3.46 5.39
N LEU A 29 12.35 2.74 4.51
CA LEU A 29 11.41 1.70 4.90
C LEU A 29 12.18 0.45 5.40
N PRO A 30 11.89 -0.06 6.61
CA PRO A 30 12.53 -1.23 7.19
C PRO A 30 12.62 -2.43 6.23
N SER A 31 11.53 -2.71 5.51
CA SER A 31 11.47 -3.75 4.49
C SER A 31 12.57 -3.60 3.43
N TYR A 32 12.85 -2.38 2.98
CA TYR A 32 13.90 -2.12 1.99
C TYR A 32 15.31 -2.13 2.59
N GLN A 33 15.48 -1.67 3.83
CA GLN A 33 16.77 -1.73 4.53
C GLN A 33 17.24 -3.17 4.73
N ARG A 34 16.33 -4.14 4.83
CA ARG A 34 16.66 -5.56 4.94
C ARG A 34 17.38 -6.11 3.71
N ILE A 35 17.12 -5.54 2.53
CA ILE A 35 17.84 -5.87 1.30
C ILE A 35 19.33 -5.51 1.46
N GLU A 36 19.63 -4.36 2.09
CA GLU A 36 21.01 -3.93 2.33
C GLU A 36 21.73 -4.87 3.31
N SER A 37 21.02 -5.47 4.26
CA SER A 37 21.56 -6.49 5.16
C SER A 37 21.72 -7.88 4.51
N GLY A 38 21.44 -8.01 3.21
CA GLY A 38 21.69 -9.23 2.43
C GLY A 38 20.49 -10.17 2.29
N GLU A 39 19.30 -9.77 2.74
CA GLU A 39 18.09 -10.57 2.51
C GLU A 39 17.65 -10.48 1.05
N SER A 40 17.27 -11.60 0.47
CA SER A 40 16.83 -11.61 -0.93
C SER A 40 15.40 -11.10 -1.06
N THR A 41 15.14 -10.36 -2.14
CA THR A 41 13.78 -9.95 -2.48
C THR A 41 12.85 -11.15 -2.72
N ALA A 42 13.40 -12.32 -3.07
CA ALA A 42 12.65 -13.56 -3.22
C ALA A 42 12.11 -14.06 -1.87
N GLU A 43 12.91 -14.01 -0.81
CA GLU A 43 12.50 -14.40 0.55
C GLU A 43 11.41 -13.47 1.09
N LEU A 44 11.61 -12.16 0.98
CA LEU A 44 10.63 -11.15 1.42
C LEU A 44 9.32 -11.24 0.62
N ARG A 45 9.41 -11.63 -0.66
CA ARG A 45 8.25 -11.79 -1.53
C ARG A 45 7.44 -13.04 -1.22
N ARG A 46 8.05 -14.21 -1.05
CA ARG A 46 7.32 -15.50 -0.91
C ARG A 46 6.29 -15.44 0.21
N PHE A 47 5.16 -16.10 0.06
CA PHE A 47 4.20 -16.26 1.15
C PHE A 47 4.70 -17.27 2.19
N SER A 48 4.16 -17.20 3.40
CA SER A 48 4.52 -18.09 4.51
C SER A 48 4.29 -19.58 4.20
N PHE A 49 3.31 -19.90 3.36
CA PHE A 49 2.98 -21.28 2.97
C PHE A 49 3.82 -21.85 1.81
N GLU A 50 4.68 -21.05 1.18
CA GLU A 50 5.60 -21.51 0.13
C GLU A 50 6.80 -22.27 0.72
N LYS A 51 7.64 -22.89 -0.13
CA LYS A 51 8.84 -23.63 0.32
C LYS A 51 10.12 -23.12 -0.39
N PRO A 52 11.10 -22.54 0.34
CA PRO A 52 10.97 -22.09 1.73
C PRO A 52 9.93 -20.98 1.85
N GLY A 53 9.35 -20.80 3.04
CA GLY A 53 8.36 -19.75 3.29
C GLY A 53 8.98 -18.35 3.22
N GLY A 54 8.12 -17.33 3.23
CA GLY A 54 8.52 -15.93 3.30
C GLY A 54 7.46 -15.07 3.97
N GLU A 55 7.57 -13.76 3.79
CA GLU A 55 6.73 -12.77 4.48
C GLU A 55 5.51 -12.31 3.70
N GLY A 56 5.38 -12.65 2.43
CA GLY A 56 4.26 -12.18 1.62
C GLY A 56 4.23 -10.66 1.55
N ASN A 57 5.39 -10.00 1.49
CA ASN A 57 5.46 -8.55 1.58
C ASN A 57 5.03 -7.86 0.27
N VAL A 58 4.14 -6.87 0.39
CA VAL A 58 3.51 -6.15 -0.72
C VAL A 58 4.52 -5.30 -1.50
N LEU A 59 5.53 -4.74 -0.84
CA LEU A 59 6.50 -3.83 -1.44
C LEU A 59 7.47 -4.56 -2.39
N PHE A 60 7.56 -5.88 -2.32
CA PHE A 60 8.37 -6.72 -3.21
C PHE A 60 7.57 -7.30 -4.39
N ARG A 61 6.40 -6.71 -4.65
CA ARG A 61 5.49 -7.14 -5.72
C ARG A 61 5.14 -5.94 -6.61
N PRO A 62 5.17 -6.08 -7.95
CA PRO A 62 4.90 -4.96 -8.86
C PRO A 62 3.56 -4.26 -8.58
N VAL A 63 2.51 -5.02 -8.29
CA VAL A 63 1.18 -4.45 -7.99
C VAL A 63 1.20 -3.56 -6.75
N GLY A 64 1.93 -3.95 -5.71
CA GLY A 64 2.07 -3.20 -4.47
C GLY A 64 2.88 -1.92 -4.66
N GLN A 65 4.01 -2.02 -5.37
CA GLN A 65 4.86 -0.88 -5.72
C GLN A 65 4.09 0.18 -6.52
N ILE A 66 3.28 -0.25 -7.51
CA ILE A 66 2.46 0.68 -8.30
C ILE A 66 1.36 1.31 -7.43
N ALA A 67 0.73 0.53 -6.54
CA ALA A 67 -0.30 1.06 -5.63
C ALA A 67 0.28 2.13 -4.69
N LEU A 68 1.47 1.88 -4.13
CA LEU A 68 2.20 2.83 -3.29
C LEU A 68 2.59 4.08 -4.09
N ALA A 69 3.20 3.94 -5.26
CA ALA A 69 3.61 5.08 -6.10
C ALA A 69 2.42 5.98 -6.46
N ASN A 70 1.29 5.39 -6.85
CA ASN A 70 0.06 6.13 -7.12
C ASN A 70 -0.47 6.87 -5.87
N ALA A 71 -0.43 6.22 -4.71
CA ALA A 71 -0.87 6.82 -3.46
C ALA A 71 0.04 7.99 -3.06
N LEU A 72 1.36 7.84 -3.20
CA LEU A 72 2.34 8.90 -2.94
C LEU A 72 2.10 10.11 -3.84
N GLY A 73 1.80 9.91 -5.13
CA GLY A 73 1.43 11.00 -6.03
C GLY A 73 0.20 11.77 -5.55
N ILE A 74 -0.83 11.08 -5.06
CA ILE A 74 -2.02 11.72 -4.49
C ILE A 74 -1.69 12.45 -3.18
N LEU A 75 -0.94 11.82 -2.27
CA LEU A 75 -0.61 12.37 -0.96
C LEU A 75 0.26 13.62 -1.08
N ALA A 76 1.30 13.58 -1.92
CA ALA A 76 2.19 14.71 -2.13
C ALA A 76 1.50 15.84 -2.90
N PHE A 77 0.81 15.53 -4.01
CA PHE A 77 0.31 16.57 -4.91
C PHE A 77 -1.09 17.07 -4.54
N ARG A 78 -2.02 16.18 -4.18
CA ARG A 78 -3.42 16.58 -3.90
C ARG A 78 -3.66 16.89 -2.42
N LYS A 79 -3.01 16.14 -1.53
CA LYS A 79 -3.11 16.36 -0.07
C LYS A 79 -2.01 17.29 0.47
N GLN A 80 -1.05 17.68 -0.38
CA GLN A 80 0.03 18.63 -0.03
C GLN A 80 0.85 18.19 1.19
N LEU A 81 0.96 16.87 1.42
CA LEU A 81 1.77 16.33 2.50
C LEU A 81 3.24 16.26 2.08
N SER A 82 4.13 16.62 3.01
CA SER A 82 5.57 16.46 2.79
C SER A 82 5.94 14.97 2.75
N LEU A 83 6.91 14.60 1.90
CA LEU A 83 7.44 13.23 1.86
C LEU A 83 7.90 12.77 3.25
N LYS A 84 8.54 13.66 4.03
CA LYS A 84 8.90 13.39 5.42
C LYS A 84 7.72 12.90 6.26
N SER A 85 6.62 13.66 6.28
CA SER A 85 5.43 13.30 7.07
C SER A 85 4.75 12.01 6.59
N ILE A 86 4.75 11.76 5.28
CA ILE A 86 4.19 10.53 4.69
C ILE A 86 5.03 9.32 5.13
N PHE A 87 6.35 9.39 4.95
CA PHE A 87 7.26 8.29 5.22
C PHE A 87 7.48 8.04 6.71
N GLU A 88 7.33 9.05 7.59
CA GLU A 88 7.28 8.82 9.03
C GLU A 88 6.15 7.85 9.43
N LYS A 89 4.98 7.97 8.81
CA LYS A 89 3.84 7.07 9.04
C LYS A 89 4.05 5.71 8.38
N LEU A 90 4.46 5.69 7.12
CA LEU A 90 4.69 4.44 6.39
C LEU A 90 5.80 3.60 7.02
N ARG A 91 6.85 4.24 7.56
CA ARG A 91 7.92 3.55 8.27
C ARG A 91 7.41 2.86 9.53
N ARG A 92 6.59 3.52 10.35
CA ARG A 92 5.97 2.89 11.53
C ARG A 92 5.11 1.70 11.11
N TYR A 93 4.29 1.91 10.09
CA TYR A 93 3.45 0.84 9.54
C TYR A 93 4.26 -0.35 9.04
N ASP A 94 5.42 -0.12 8.43
CA ASP A 94 6.32 -1.18 7.98
C ASP A 94 7.06 -1.88 9.13
N VAL A 95 7.45 -1.14 10.19
CA VAL A 95 7.98 -1.73 11.45
C VAL A 95 6.95 -2.67 12.08
N ASP A 96 5.67 -2.29 12.06
CA ASP A 96 4.56 -3.09 12.58
C ASP A 96 4.10 -4.19 11.60
N GLU A 97 4.96 -4.57 10.64
CA GLU A 97 4.72 -5.61 9.62
C GLU A 97 3.50 -5.33 8.72
N GLY A 98 3.06 -4.08 8.64
CA GLY A 98 1.85 -3.68 7.92
C GLY A 98 1.90 -3.94 6.41
N PHE A 99 3.09 -3.98 5.81
CA PHE A 99 3.27 -4.39 4.41
C PHE A 99 3.51 -5.89 4.23
N SER A 100 3.75 -6.62 5.31
CA SER A 100 3.97 -8.06 5.32
C SER A 100 2.67 -8.84 5.58
N HIS A 101 2.77 -10.16 5.46
CA HIS A 101 1.76 -11.16 5.77
C HIS A 101 0.41 -10.91 5.09
N MET A 102 0.41 -10.50 3.82
CA MET A 102 -0.83 -10.17 3.10
C MET A 102 -1.84 -11.32 2.99
N GLU A 103 -1.37 -12.55 3.17
CA GLU A 103 -2.19 -13.76 3.21
C GLU A 103 -2.93 -13.98 4.53
N ASN A 104 -2.55 -13.24 5.59
CA ASN A 104 -3.23 -13.31 6.88
C ASN A 104 -4.46 -12.41 6.87
N SER A 105 -5.55 -12.88 7.50
CA SER A 105 -6.82 -12.17 7.53
C SER A 105 -6.75 -10.79 8.17
N GLU A 106 -5.83 -10.58 9.10
CA GLU A 106 -5.60 -9.34 9.83
C GLU A 106 -4.97 -8.27 8.93
N SER A 107 -4.29 -8.69 7.87
CA SER A 107 -3.62 -7.78 6.94
C SER A 107 -4.64 -6.90 6.20
N ALA A 108 -4.27 -5.64 6.01
CA ALA A 108 -5.05 -4.68 5.22
C ALA A 108 -5.23 -5.14 3.76
N TRP A 109 -4.31 -5.98 3.28
CA TRP A 109 -4.21 -6.41 1.89
C TRP A 109 -4.99 -7.68 1.58
N TYR A 110 -5.45 -8.39 2.61
CA TYR A 110 -6.24 -9.60 2.48
C TYR A 110 -7.57 -9.32 1.77
N GLY A 111 -7.85 -10.06 0.70
CA GLY A 111 -8.99 -9.84 -0.21
C GLY A 111 -8.81 -8.70 -1.20
N ILE A 112 -7.86 -7.78 -0.97
CA ILE A 112 -7.58 -6.65 -1.85
C ILE A 112 -6.46 -7.01 -2.84
N LEU A 113 -5.26 -7.29 -2.34
CA LEU A 113 -4.11 -7.69 -3.16
C LEU A 113 -3.85 -9.20 -3.12
N TYR A 114 -4.52 -9.92 -2.22
CA TYR A 114 -4.43 -11.37 -2.08
C TYR A 114 -5.81 -12.01 -2.14
N ASP A 115 -5.96 -13.03 -2.99
CA ASP A 115 -7.14 -13.89 -3.07
C ASP A 115 -6.93 -15.12 -2.18
N PRO A 116 -7.61 -15.23 -1.02
CA PRO A 116 -7.42 -16.34 -0.09
C PRO A 116 -8.01 -17.66 -0.60
N ASN A 117 -9.05 -17.61 -1.45
CA ASN A 117 -9.67 -18.81 -2.00
C ASN A 117 -8.75 -19.45 -3.05
N LYS A 118 -8.12 -18.63 -3.88
CA LYS A 118 -7.20 -19.09 -4.95
C LYS A 118 -5.73 -19.05 -4.56
N LYS A 119 -5.42 -18.59 -3.35
CA LYS A 119 -4.06 -18.43 -2.78
C LYS A 119 -3.10 -17.70 -3.74
N ARG A 120 -3.52 -16.56 -4.28
CA ARG A 120 -2.74 -15.83 -5.31
C ARG A 120 -2.88 -14.32 -5.20
N MET A 121 -2.00 -13.60 -5.90
CA MET A 121 -2.10 -12.15 -6.04
C MET A 121 -3.31 -11.71 -6.86
N LEU A 122 -3.90 -10.57 -6.47
CA LEU A 122 -4.94 -9.85 -7.20
C LEU A 122 -4.40 -8.56 -7.79
N VAL A 123 -4.21 -8.54 -9.11
CA VAL A 123 -3.80 -7.31 -9.83
C VAL A 123 -4.96 -6.32 -9.91
N SER A 124 -6.20 -6.81 -9.96
CA SER A 124 -7.42 -5.99 -10.03
C SER A 124 -7.62 -5.11 -8.80
N GLY A 125 -7.10 -5.51 -7.63
CA GLY A 125 -7.23 -4.73 -6.40
C GLY A 125 -6.27 -3.55 -6.27
N ARG A 126 -5.40 -3.32 -7.26
CA ARG A 126 -4.39 -2.25 -7.25
C ARG A 126 -4.97 -0.85 -6.95
N GLU A 127 -6.08 -0.51 -7.59
CA GLU A 127 -6.70 0.81 -7.41
C GLU A 127 -7.24 0.97 -5.99
N LEU A 128 -7.91 -0.06 -5.48
CA LEU A 128 -8.42 -0.09 -4.11
C LEU A 128 -7.27 -0.02 -3.09
N ALA A 129 -6.18 -0.75 -3.32
CA ALA A 129 -4.98 -0.68 -2.47
C ALA A 129 -4.40 0.73 -2.44
N SER A 130 -4.31 1.42 -3.59
CA SER A 130 -3.83 2.80 -3.64
C SER A 130 -4.73 3.75 -2.83
N LYS A 131 -6.06 3.65 -2.99
CA LYS A 131 -7.02 4.44 -2.19
C LYS A 131 -6.91 4.13 -0.69
N LEU A 132 -6.69 2.87 -0.33
CA LEU A 132 -6.52 2.46 1.06
C LEU A 132 -5.23 3.03 1.66
N ILE A 133 -4.12 3.06 0.91
CA ILE A 133 -2.86 3.70 1.37
C ILE A 133 -3.08 5.19 1.62
N VAL A 134 -3.78 5.90 0.71
CA VAL A 134 -4.11 7.32 0.90
C VAL A 134 -4.91 7.51 2.19
N TYR A 135 -5.93 6.68 2.43
CA TYR A 135 -6.72 6.71 3.65
C TYR A 135 -5.88 6.40 4.90
N LEU A 136 -5.02 5.37 4.86
CA LEU A 136 -4.15 5.01 5.98
C LEU A 136 -3.23 6.17 6.36
N VAL A 137 -2.67 6.90 5.39
CA VAL A 137 -1.74 8.01 5.69
C VAL A 137 -2.47 9.29 6.11
N ALA A 138 -3.55 9.67 5.42
CA ALA A 138 -4.15 10.99 5.52
C ALA A 138 -5.61 11.01 5.99
N GLY A 139 -6.26 9.85 6.13
CA GLY A 139 -7.70 9.77 6.33
C GLY A 139 -8.51 10.27 5.13
N ILE A 140 -9.83 10.30 5.30
CA ILE A 140 -10.79 10.90 4.36
C ILE A 140 -11.81 11.70 5.17
N GLU A 141 -11.85 13.01 4.90
CA GLU A 141 -12.78 13.95 5.54
C GLU A 141 -14.18 13.86 4.93
N ASP A 142 -14.28 13.74 3.61
CA ASP A 142 -15.55 13.62 2.91
C ASP A 142 -16.24 12.28 3.24
N ASP A 143 -17.46 12.37 3.78
CA ASP A 143 -18.19 11.20 4.27
C ASP A 143 -18.60 10.25 3.14
N MET A 144 -18.86 10.78 1.93
CA MET A 144 -19.26 9.98 0.77
C MET A 144 -18.08 9.18 0.23
N ASP A 145 -16.91 9.81 0.05
CA ASP A 145 -15.67 9.14 -0.33
C ASP A 145 -15.26 8.08 0.70
N ARG A 146 -15.42 8.39 2.00
CA ARG A 146 -15.16 7.43 3.08
C ARG A 146 -16.12 6.25 3.02
N ALA A 147 -17.40 6.49 2.74
CA ALA A 147 -18.41 5.44 2.59
C ALA A 147 -18.12 4.55 1.37
N HIS A 148 -17.75 5.13 0.23
CA HIS A 148 -17.37 4.39 -0.98
C HIS A 148 -16.14 3.51 -0.73
N LEU A 149 -15.10 4.04 -0.08
CA LEU A 149 -13.93 3.24 0.27
C LEU A 149 -14.29 2.09 1.21
N ARG A 150 -15.08 2.36 2.27
CA ARG A 150 -15.56 1.34 3.20
C ARG A 150 -16.32 0.23 2.48
N GLN A 151 -17.22 0.59 1.56
CA GLN A 151 -17.98 -0.38 0.78
C GLN A 151 -17.06 -1.24 -0.10
N ALA A 152 -16.10 -0.63 -0.80
CA ALA A 152 -15.17 -1.35 -1.66
C ALA A 152 -14.25 -2.31 -0.86
N VAL A 153 -13.76 -1.88 0.29
CA VAL A 153 -12.98 -2.73 1.22
C VAL A 153 -13.82 -3.90 1.73
N ALA A 154 -15.05 -3.63 2.19
CA ALA A 154 -15.95 -4.68 2.64
C ALA A 154 -16.24 -5.71 1.55
N GLN A 155 -16.50 -5.26 0.32
CA GLN A 155 -16.74 -6.13 -0.83
C GLN A 155 -15.52 -7.00 -1.16
N ALA A 156 -14.32 -6.41 -1.19
CA ALA A 156 -13.07 -7.13 -1.45
C ALA A 156 -12.78 -8.21 -0.39
N ARG A 157 -13.22 -7.99 0.85
CA ARG A 157 -13.05 -8.90 1.98
C ARG A 157 -14.22 -9.86 2.20
N THR A 158 -15.18 -9.90 1.27
CA THR A 158 -16.36 -10.78 1.32
C THR A 158 -16.18 -11.99 0.41
N PHE A 159 -16.32 -13.18 0.99
CA PHE A 159 -16.25 -14.46 0.29
C PHE A 159 -17.49 -15.27 0.64
N GLU A 160 -18.20 -15.78 -0.37
CA GLU A 160 -19.39 -16.63 -0.16
C GLU A 160 -20.44 -16.01 0.79
N GLY A 161 -20.61 -14.68 0.71
CA GLY A 161 -21.59 -13.95 1.52
C GLY A 161 -21.17 -13.64 2.96
N LYS A 162 -19.97 -14.04 3.39
CA LYS A 162 -19.39 -13.68 4.70
C LYS A 162 -18.17 -12.80 4.50
N ALA A 163 -18.05 -11.74 5.29
CA ALA A 163 -16.89 -10.86 5.26
C ALA A 163 -15.93 -11.18 6.42
N ILE A 164 -14.64 -10.89 6.24
CA ILE A 164 -13.63 -11.07 7.27
C ILE A 164 -13.13 -9.68 7.73
N SER A 165 -13.25 -9.39 9.03
CA SER A 165 -12.76 -8.14 9.64
C SER A 165 -11.25 -8.13 9.82
N PHE A 166 -10.68 -6.96 10.16
CA PHE A 166 -9.22 -6.78 10.38
C PHE A 166 -8.67 -7.48 11.64
N ASN A 167 -9.52 -8.17 12.41
CA ASN A 167 -9.13 -9.01 13.55
C ASN A 167 -9.38 -10.51 13.28
N GLY A 168 -9.52 -10.90 12.00
CA GLY A 168 -9.66 -12.29 11.57
C GLY A 168 -11.03 -12.93 11.81
N ARG A 169 -12.06 -12.17 12.21
CA ARG A 169 -13.39 -12.70 12.50
C ARG A 169 -14.35 -12.60 11.32
N PHE A 170 -15.25 -13.57 11.19
CA PHE A 170 -16.36 -13.48 10.26
C PHE A 170 -17.41 -12.48 10.76
N VAL A 171 -17.81 -11.55 9.90
CA VAL A 171 -18.76 -10.48 10.18
C VAL A 171 -19.65 -10.21 8.96
N ARG A 172 -20.70 -9.40 9.13
CA ARG A 172 -21.46 -8.88 7.98
C ARG A 172 -20.60 -7.89 7.20
N PRO A 173 -20.75 -7.75 5.87
CA PRO A 173 -19.95 -6.83 5.07
C PRO A 173 -19.94 -5.39 5.63
N GLN A 174 -21.08 -4.92 6.13
CA GLN A 174 -21.19 -3.56 6.69
C GLN A 174 -20.36 -3.38 7.97
N GLU A 175 -19.98 -4.45 8.67
CA GLU A 175 -19.26 -4.43 9.94
C GLU A 175 -17.73 -4.52 9.78
N VAL A 176 -17.23 -4.75 8.56
CA VAL A 176 -15.77 -4.80 8.28
C VAL A 176 -15.07 -3.49 8.67
N GLY A 177 -15.71 -2.35 8.37
CA GLY A 177 -15.16 -1.03 8.64
C GLY A 177 -13.94 -0.69 7.76
N LEU A 178 -13.11 0.21 8.27
CA LEU A 178 -11.81 0.58 7.70
C LEU A 178 -10.74 0.39 8.79
N PRO A 179 -9.47 0.13 8.44
CA PRO A 179 -8.39 0.11 9.41
C PRO A 179 -8.22 1.49 10.05
N GLN A 180 -7.50 1.56 11.17
CA GLN A 180 -7.18 2.86 11.77
C GLN A 180 -6.22 3.65 10.87
N VAL A 181 -6.41 4.96 10.80
CA VAL A 181 -5.46 5.87 10.15
C VAL A 181 -4.15 5.84 10.95
N LEU A 182 -3.02 5.84 10.25
CA LEU A 182 -1.70 5.81 10.84
C LEU A 182 -1.44 7.12 11.62
N SER A 183 -1.00 6.96 12.87
CA SER A 183 -0.47 8.02 13.71
C SER A 183 0.91 8.46 13.23
#